data_AF-A0A2T5NMH2-F1
#
_entry.id   AF-A0A2T5NMH2-F1
#
_cell.length_a   1.000
_cell.length_b   1.000
_cell.length_c   1.000
_cell.angle_alpha   90.00
_cell.angle_beta   90.00
_cell.angle_gamma   90.00
#
_symmetry.space_group_name_H-M   'P 1'
#
loop_
_entity.id
_entity.type
_entity.pdbx_description
1 polymer ?
#
loop_
_entity_poly.entity_id
_entity_poly.type
_entity_poly.pdbx_seq_one_letter_code
_entity_poly.pdbx_strand_id
1 'polypeptide(L)'
;MHPPLNFLFRRVAALLAVSALSLTAGGALAANISGSLPNYKDSGITFNYVEQKSGGSGPGARGIRIYIAGGRDQSYKFSPNPHDDPWYNKNQIKFYRQAAEALADAYLAKKPNPAFPRYGFKSTINGIEYSYNQP
;
A
#
# COMPACT_ATOMS: atom_id res chain seq x y z
N MET A 1 -51.56 -24.27 -21.25
CA MET A 1 -51.62 -22.84 -20.91
C MET A 1 -50.88 -22.64 -19.60
N HIS A 2 -49.72 -21.98 -19.65
CA HIS A 2 -48.84 -21.76 -18.50
C HIS A 2 -49.16 -20.42 -17.82
N PRO A 3 -49.22 -20.34 -16.48
CA PRO A 3 -48.92 -19.11 -15.76
C PRO A 3 -47.44 -19.08 -15.28
N PRO A 4 -46.84 -17.89 -15.14
CA PRO A 4 -45.39 -17.71 -15.10
C PRO A 4 -44.74 -17.88 -13.71
N LEU A 5 -43.47 -18.28 -13.73
CA LEU A 5 -42.54 -18.34 -12.60
C LEU A 5 -42.30 -16.93 -12.03
N ASN A 6 -42.67 -16.74 -10.77
CA ASN A 6 -42.23 -15.63 -9.92
C ASN A 6 -40.73 -15.78 -9.62
N PHE A 7 -39.86 -15.10 -10.38
CA PHE A 7 -38.46 -14.90 -10.00
C PHE A 7 -38.32 -13.64 -9.13
N LEU A 8 -38.65 -13.76 -7.84
CA LEU A 8 -38.21 -12.81 -6.83
C LEU A 8 -36.81 -13.22 -6.32
N PHE A 9 -35.77 -12.78 -7.03
CA PHE A 9 -34.42 -12.78 -6.47
C PHE A 9 -34.31 -11.67 -5.42
N ARG A 10 -34.60 -12.02 -4.17
CA ARG A 10 -34.28 -11.22 -2.98
C ARG A 10 -32.76 -11.21 -2.82
N ARG A 11 -32.08 -10.15 -3.28
CA ARG A 11 -30.66 -9.93 -3.00
C ARG A 11 -30.51 -9.61 -1.51
N VAL A 12 -30.08 -10.59 -0.73
CA VAL A 12 -29.64 -10.37 0.66
C VAL A 12 -28.24 -9.74 0.59
N ALA A 13 -28.17 -8.43 0.80
CA ALA A 13 -26.92 -7.75 1.05
C ALA A 13 -26.51 -8.00 2.51
N ALA A 14 -25.60 -8.94 2.73
CA ALA A 14 -24.97 -9.13 4.04
C ALA A 14 -23.94 -8.01 4.23
N LEU A 15 -24.31 -6.99 5.00
CA LEU A 15 -23.40 -5.96 5.51
C LEU A 15 -22.49 -6.62 6.56
N LEU A 16 -21.25 -6.92 6.20
CA LEU A 16 -20.21 -7.32 7.16
C LEU A 16 -19.67 -6.05 7.82
N ALA A 17 -20.21 -5.71 9.00
CA ALA A 17 -19.62 -4.74 9.89
C ALA A 17 -18.37 -5.36 10.54
N VAL A 18 -17.18 -4.94 10.08
CA VAL A 18 -15.92 -5.31 10.75
C VAL A 18 -15.72 -4.34 11.91
N SER A 19 -15.92 -4.85 13.13
CA SER A 19 -15.59 -4.15 14.37
C SER A 19 -14.08 -3.87 14.42
N ALA A 20 -13.71 -2.59 14.40
CA ALA A 20 -12.35 -2.16 14.70
C ALA A 20 -12.09 -2.36 16.20
N LEU A 21 -11.41 -3.45 16.55
CA LEU A 21 -10.92 -3.68 17.90
C LEU A 21 -9.66 -2.84 18.12
N SER A 22 -9.81 -1.73 18.85
CA SER A 22 -8.69 -0.90 19.30
C SER A 22 -7.99 -1.56 20.50
N LEU A 23 -6.84 -2.20 20.25
CA LEU A 23 -5.92 -2.63 21.30
C LEU A 23 -4.79 -1.59 21.43
N THR A 24 -4.79 -0.84 22.52
CA THR A 24 -3.62 -0.09 22.99
C THR A 24 -2.76 -1.02 23.84
N ALA A 25 -1.63 -1.49 23.30
CA ALA A 25 -0.61 -2.17 24.08
C ALA A 25 0.73 -1.44 23.90
N GLY A 26 1.20 -0.85 25.00
CA GLY A 26 2.51 -0.22 25.10
C GLY A 26 3.60 -1.28 24.99
N GLY A 27 4.34 -1.20 23.90
CA GLY A 27 5.53 -1.96 23.58
C GLY A 27 5.87 -1.63 22.14
N ALA A 28 6.91 -0.84 21.90
CA ALA A 28 7.36 -0.49 20.56
C ALA A 28 7.97 -1.72 19.88
N LEU A 29 7.10 -2.65 19.48
CA LEU A 29 7.36 -3.62 18.45
C LEU A 29 7.65 -2.82 17.19
N ALA A 30 8.80 -3.06 16.54
CA ALA A 30 9.05 -2.50 15.22
C ALA A 30 7.84 -2.81 14.33
N ALA A 31 7.05 -1.79 14.01
CA ALA A 31 5.81 -1.97 13.30
C ALA A 31 6.18 -2.39 11.88
N ASN A 32 6.06 -3.69 11.58
CA ASN A 32 6.13 -4.17 10.21
C ASN A 32 4.88 -3.65 9.48
N ILE A 33 4.95 -2.42 8.96
CA ILE A 33 3.84 -1.84 8.22
C ILE A 33 3.65 -2.64 6.94
N SER A 34 2.47 -3.17 6.72
CA SER A 34 2.11 -3.88 5.50
C SER A 34 0.68 -3.56 5.12
N GLY A 35 0.33 -3.76 3.86
CA GLY A 35 -1.02 -3.55 3.38
C GLY A 35 -1.21 -3.95 1.93
N SER A 36 -2.42 -3.76 1.45
CA SER A 36 -2.82 -4.08 0.08
C SER A 36 -3.75 -3.00 -0.47
N LEU A 37 -3.64 -2.74 -1.76
CA LEU A 37 -4.55 -1.94 -2.57
C LEU A 37 -5.32 -2.90 -3.49
N PRO A 38 -6.44 -3.49 -3.03
CA PRO A 38 -7.22 -4.44 -3.82
C PRO A 38 -7.92 -3.74 -4.98
N ASN A 39 -7.90 -4.37 -6.17
CA ASN A 39 -8.50 -3.85 -7.40
C ASN A 39 -8.26 -2.32 -7.58
N TYR A 40 -7.01 -1.90 -7.44
CA TYR A 40 -6.69 -0.48 -7.32
C TYR A 40 -7.12 0.27 -8.59
N LYS A 41 -8.00 1.28 -8.42
CA LYS A 41 -8.62 2.06 -9.51
C LYS A 41 -9.25 1.19 -10.61
N ASP A 42 -9.92 0.10 -10.21
CA ASP A 42 -10.60 -0.83 -11.11
C ASP A 42 -9.69 -1.47 -12.17
N SER A 43 -8.39 -1.52 -11.90
CA SER A 43 -7.40 -2.10 -12.80
C SER A 43 -7.44 -3.63 -12.89
N GLY A 44 -8.18 -4.29 -11.99
CA GLY A 44 -8.13 -5.74 -11.79
C GLY A 44 -6.86 -6.22 -11.07
N ILE A 45 -5.97 -5.31 -10.65
CA ILE A 45 -4.69 -5.64 -10.02
C ILE A 45 -4.75 -5.33 -8.52
N THR A 46 -4.28 -6.27 -7.71
CA THR A 46 -4.01 -6.05 -6.28
C THR A 46 -2.53 -5.77 -6.06
N PHE A 47 -2.22 -4.57 -5.58
CA PHE A 47 -0.86 -4.18 -5.19
C PHE A 47 -0.67 -4.39 -3.70
N ASN A 48 0.27 -5.25 -3.33
CA ASN A 48 0.64 -5.49 -1.94
C ASN A 48 1.91 -4.72 -1.61
N TYR A 49 2.06 -4.27 -0.38
CA TYR A 49 3.24 -3.56 0.06
C TYR A 49 3.62 -3.87 1.50
N VAL A 50 4.91 -3.74 1.79
CA VAL A 50 5.48 -3.94 3.12
C VAL A 50 6.65 -2.98 3.33
N GLU A 51 6.78 -2.46 4.55
CA GLU A 51 7.95 -1.71 5.00
C GLU A 51 9.22 -2.56 4.80
N GLN A 52 10.27 -1.90 4.35
CA GLN A 52 11.62 -2.45 4.35
C GLN A 52 12.47 -1.62 5.31
N LYS A 53 13.18 -2.30 6.20
CA LYS A 53 14.18 -1.68 7.06
C LYS A 53 15.57 -2.02 6.51
N SER A 54 16.42 -1.01 6.39
CA SER A 54 17.84 -1.19 6.05
C SER A 54 18.72 -0.61 7.17
N GLY A 55 19.74 -1.37 7.61
CA GLY A 55 20.68 -1.00 8.67
C GLY A 55 20.61 -1.87 9.93
N GLY A 56 21.73 -2.01 10.63
CA GLY A 56 21.92 -2.97 11.75
C GLY A 56 21.43 -2.50 13.13
N SER A 57 21.34 -1.20 13.41
CA SER A 57 20.88 -0.66 14.71
C SER A 57 20.28 0.75 14.56
N GLY A 58 19.30 1.10 15.42
CA GLY A 58 18.56 2.38 15.36
C GLY A 58 17.29 2.34 14.47
N PRO A 59 16.65 3.50 14.21
CA PRO A 59 15.47 3.58 13.34
C PRO A 59 15.77 3.08 11.91
N GLY A 60 17.02 3.16 11.46
CA GLY A 60 17.44 2.67 10.15
C GLY A 60 16.81 3.46 8.99
N ALA A 61 17.34 3.29 7.78
CA ALA A 61 16.70 3.86 6.62
C ALA A 61 15.45 3.02 6.27
N ARG A 62 14.34 3.72 6.03
CA ARG A 62 13.07 3.10 5.68
C ARG A 62 12.89 3.02 4.18
N GLY A 63 12.22 1.95 3.79
CA GLY A 63 11.92 1.63 2.42
C GLY A 63 10.56 0.94 2.31
N ILE A 64 10.21 0.56 1.08
CA ILE A 64 8.99 -0.15 0.75
C ILE A 64 9.31 -1.23 -0.29
N ARG A 65 8.80 -2.44 -0.08
CA ARG A 65 8.66 -3.44 -1.12
C ARG A 65 7.21 -3.41 -1.59
N ILE A 66 6.98 -3.26 -2.89
CA ILE A 66 5.66 -3.34 -3.52
C ILE A 66 5.65 -4.52 -4.50
N TYR A 67 4.56 -5.28 -4.54
CA TYR A 67 4.47 -6.50 -5.34
C TYR A 67 3.04 -6.85 -5.74
N ILE A 68 2.92 -7.54 -6.87
CA ILE A 68 1.68 -8.20 -7.32
C ILE A 68 1.88 -9.69 -7.10
N ALA A 69 0.90 -10.38 -6.49
CA ALA A 69 1.01 -11.81 -6.22
C ALA A 69 1.22 -12.60 -7.52
N GLY A 70 2.27 -13.44 -7.56
CA GLY A 70 2.65 -14.20 -8.76
C GLY A 70 3.19 -13.35 -9.93
N GLY A 71 3.46 -12.07 -9.70
CA GLY A 71 3.86 -11.11 -10.73
C GLY A 71 5.15 -10.37 -10.40
N ARG A 72 5.18 -9.08 -10.76
CA ARG A 72 6.33 -8.21 -10.54
C ARG A 72 6.42 -7.78 -9.09
N ASP A 73 7.64 -7.57 -8.61
CA ASP A 73 7.95 -6.88 -7.37
C ASP A 73 9.07 -5.85 -7.55
N GLN A 74 9.19 -4.94 -6.58
CA GLN A 74 10.28 -3.99 -6.51
C GLN A 74 10.43 -3.47 -5.08
N SER A 75 11.68 -3.27 -4.66
CA SER A 75 12.01 -2.66 -3.37
C SER A 75 12.68 -1.31 -3.56
N TYR A 76 12.40 -0.38 -2.66
CA TYR A 76 12.97 0.96 -2.66
C TYR A 76 13.37 1.38 -1.27
N LYS A 77 14.37 2.26 -1.18
CA LYS A 77 14.70 3.04 0.01
C LYS A 77 14.22 4.49 -0.16
N PHE A 78 13.57 5.04 0.84
CA PHE A 78 13.12 6.44 0.83
C PHE A 78 14.27 7.40 1.13
N SER A 79 14.27 8.55 0.46
CA SER A 79 15.14 9.68 0.78
C SER A 79 14.34 10.98 0.61
N PRO A 80 14.21 11.83 1.64
CA PRO A 80 14.79 11.71 2.99
C PRO A 80 14.26 10.50 3.76
N ASN A 81 14.89 10.16 4.90
CA ASN A 81 14.40 9.07 5.74
C ASN A 81 13.09 9.52 6.41
N PRO A 82 11.96 8.84 6.21
CA PRO A 82 10.68 9.29 6.76
C PRO A 82 10.65 9.31 8.29
N HIS A 83 11.56 8.62 8.99
CA HIS A 83 11.69 8.78 10.45
C HIS A 83 12.07 10.19 10.90
N ASP A 84 12.69 10.98 10.03
CA ASP A 84 13.05 12.37 10.30
C ASP A 84 11.82 13.30 10.22
N ASP A 85 10.68 12.82 9.72
CA ASP A 85 9.39 13.53 9.70
C ASP A 85 8.54 13.19 10.94
N PRO A 86 8.24 14.17 11.83
CA PRO A 86 7.35 13.96 12.97
C PRO A 86 5.95 13.49 12.60
N TRP A 87 5.45 13.86 11.42
CA TRP A 87 4.14 13.40 10.94
C TRP A 87 4.16 11.90 10.63
N TYR A 88 5.18 11.43 9.91
CA TYR A 88 5.35 10.00 9.63
C TYR A 88 5.35 9.16 10.90
N ASN A 89 6.06 9.59 11.93
CA ASN A 89 6.16 8.85 13.20
C ASN A 89 4.79 8.58 13.85
N LYS A 90 3.77 9.41 13.56
CA LYS A 90 2.37 9.24 14.01
C LYS A 90 1.45 8.63 12.94
N ASN A 91 1.87 8.57 11.68
CA ASN A 91 1.03 8.26 10.52
C ASN A 91 1.65 7.21 9.57
N GLN A 92 2.48 6.30 10.08
CA GLN A 92 3.24 5.34 9.27
C GLN A 92 2.35 4.54 8.30
N ILE A 93 1.20 4.02 8.76
CA ILE A 93 0.25 3.28 7.90
C ILE A 93 -0.22 4.14 6.71
N LYS A 94 -0.57 5.40 6.98
CA LYS A 94 -1.05 6.34 5.96
C LYS A 94 0.07 6.71 4.98
N PHE A 95 1.28 6.94 5.49
CA PHE A 95 2.46 7.18 4.67
C PHE A 95 2.70 6.01 3.68
N TYR A 96 2.75 4.78 4.19
CA TYR A 96 3.02 3.60 3.35
C TYR A 96 1.92 3.35 2.32
N ARG A 97 0.66 3.59 2.69
CA ARG A 97 -0.45 3.52 1.75
C ARG A 97 -0.30 4.56 0.63
N GLN A 98 -0.02 5.82 0.95
CA GLN A 98 0.19 6.88 -0.06
C GLN A 98 1.40 6.59 -0.95
N ALA A 99 2.48 6.07 -0.38
CA ALA A 99 3.65 5.64 -1.15
C ALA A 99 3.31 4.52 -2.13
N ALA A 100 2.51 3.54 -1.71
CA ALA A 100 2.05 2.45 -2.56
C ALA A 100 1.08 2.91 -3.66
N GLU A 101 0.17 3.83 -3.34
CA GLU A 101 -0.75 4.44 -4.30
C GLU A 101 0.02 5.16 -5.43
N ALA A 102 1.06 5.93 -5.09
CA ALA A 102 1.93 6.58 -6.07
C ALA A 102 2.70 5.59 -6.97
N LEU A 103 3.22 4.51 -6.40
CA LEU A 103 3.92 3.45 -7.16
C LEU A 103 2.96 2.66 -8.06
N ALA A 104 1.75 2.39 -7.60
CA ALA A 104 0.71 1.72 -8.38
C ALA A 104 0.22 2.62 -9.53
N ASP A 105 0.05 3.92 -9.29
CA ASP A 105 -0.26 4.89 -10.36
C ASP A 105 0.82 4.90 -11.44
N ALA A 106 2.10 4.96 -11.04
CA ALA A 106 3.22 4.89 -11.98
C ALA A 106 3.27 3.55 -12.76
N TYR A 107 2.95 2.44 -12.10
CA TYR A 107 2.86 1.12 -12.73
C TYR A 107 1.80 1.10 -13.83
N LEU A 108 0.60 1.59 -13.52
CA LEU A 108 -0.56 1.59 -14.42
C LEU A 108 -0.42 2.60 -15.57
N ALA A 109 0.30 3.70 -15.35
CA ALA A 109 0.57 4.71 -16.38
C ALA A 109 1.48 4.19 -17.51
N LYS A 110 2.32 3.18 -17.24
CA LYS A 110 3.23 2.62 -18.22
C LYS A 110 2.54 1.55 -19.08
N LYS A 111 2.13 1.92 -20.28
CA LYS A 111 1.54 0.99 -21.28
C LYS A 111 2.39 0.96 -22.56
N PRO A 112 2.42 -0.16 -23.32
CA PRO A 112 1.74 -1.44 -23.07
C PRO A 112 2.45 -2.35 -22.05
N ASN A 113 3.65 -1.96 -21.58
CA ASN A 113 4.51 -2.78 -20.73
C ASN A 113 4.57 -2.23 -19.30
N PRO A 114 3.59 -2.55 -18.45
CA PRO A 114 3.54 -2.04 -17.08
C PRO A 114 4.68 -2.62 -16.25
N ALA A 115 5.30 -1.76 -15.46
CA ALA A 115 6.37 -2.10 -14.56
C ALA A 115 6.44 -1.02 -13.47
N PHE A 116 6.89 -1.43 -12.28
CA PHE A 116 7.19 -0.45 -11.25
C PHE A 116 8.28 0.51 -11.74
N PRO A 117 8.23 1.78 -11.32
CA PRO A 117 9.21 2.76 -11.77
C PRO A 117 10.64 2.36 -11.34
N ARG A 118 11.65 2.83 -12.07
CA ARG A 118 13.05 2.61 -11.68
C ARG A 118 13.43 3.53 -10.51
N TYR A 119 14.60 3.29 -9.94
CA TYR A 119 15.16 4.10 -8.88
C TYR A 119 15.25 5.57 -9.30
N GLY A 120 15.05 6.48 -8.35
CA GLY A 120 14.96 7.92 -8.59
C GLY A 120 13.53 8.42 -8.88
N PHE A 121 12.53 7.54 -8.86
CA PHE A 121 11.12 7.94 -8.82
C PHE A 121 10.84 8.83 -7.61
N LYS A 122 9.90 9.77 -7.75
CA LYS A 122 9.56 10.74 -6.71
C LYS A 122 8.06 10.79 -6.49
N SER A 123 7.65 10.97 -5.25
CA SER A 123 6.26 11.28 -4.89
C SER A 123 6.26 12.27 -3.72
N THR A 124 5.17 13.05 -3.58
CA THR A 124 4.99 13.94 -2.44
C THR A 124 4.02 13.30 -1.45
N ILE A 125 4.46 13.14 -0.20
CA ILE A 125 3.67 12.58 0.89
C ILE A 125 3.72 13.59 2.04
N ASN A 126 2.54 14.04 2.49
CA ASN A 126 2.42 15.06 3.53
C ASN A 126 3.26 16.34 3.24
N GLY A 127 3.29 16.78 1.98
CA GLY A 127 4.03 17.98 1.57
C GLY A 127 5.55 17.82 1.49
N ILE A 128 6.10 16.63 1.76
CA ILE A 128 7.52 16.33 1.61
C ILE A 128 7.72 15.47 0.36
N GLU A 129 8.67 15.85 -0.50
CA GLU A 129 9.07 15.03 -1.64
C GLU A 129 10.00 13.90 -1.18
N TYR A 130 9.62 12.67 -1.48
CA TYR A 130 10.44 11.48 -1.25
C TYR A 130 10.91 10.90 -2.57
N SER A 131 12.21 10.66 -2.67
CA SER A 131 12.85 9.88 -3.73
C SER A 131 12.92 8.40 -3.35
N TYR A 132 12.69 7.53 -4.32
CA TYR A 132 12.62 6.08 -4.19
C TYR A 132 13.89 5.48 -4.80
N ASN A 133 14.89 5.29 -3.96
CA ASN A 133 16.24 4.91 -4.35
C ASN A 133 16.46 3.40 -4.26
N GLN A 134 17.62 2.95 -4.71
CA GLN A 134 18.04 1.57 -4.52
C GLN A 134 18.08 1.24 -3.01
N PRO A 135 17.52 0.09 -2.60
CA PRO A 135 17.54 -0.39 -1.22
C PRO A 135 18.91 -0.30 -0.56
#